data_AF-A0A9R1JNQ5-F1
#
_entry.id   AF-A0A9R1JNQ5-F1
#
_cell.length_a   1.000
_cell.length_b   1.000
_cell.length_c   1.000
_cell.angle_alpha   90.00
_cell.angle_beta   90.00
_cell.angle_gamma   90.00
#
_symmetry.space_group_name_H-M   'P 1'
#
loop_
_entity.id
_entity.type
_entity.pdbx_description
1 polymer ?
#
loop_
_entity_poly.entity_id
_entity_poly.type
_entity_poly.pdbx_seq_one_letter_code
_entity_poly.pdbx_strand_id
1 'polypeptide(L)'
;MDGKTPHLLPLSAAKKKIHDDVPPVCTYALLNALAIVFGTAVGHIAVDYLDVSCSQLSSILPCVELTDAESAWLTALSIGILCCAPTQAAAAALALLLPCRRRRARRALAYLALAVTFLFHCMYAGAVWTFLAADPRYISGKIFFTMVIVCLILACNLTCLSDLLGGDGSDKQ
;
A
#
# COMPACT_ATOMS: atom_id res chain seq x y z
N MET A 1 -38.46 -1.80 -58.14
CA MET A 1 -38.25 -0.55 -57.37
C MET A 1 -39.52 -0.42 -56.54
N ASP A 2 -39.53 -0.66 -55.23
CA ASP A 2 -38.55 -0.28 -54.22
C ASP A 2 -38.45 -1.31 -53.07
N GLY A 3 -37.22 -1.75 -52.80
CA GLY A 3 -36.88 -2.50 -51.60
C GLY A 3 -36.77 -1.55 -50.43
N LYS A 4 -37.63 -1.71 -49.42
CA LYS A 4 -37.54 -0.96 -48.17
C LYS A 4 -36.77 -1.80 -47.16
N THR A 5 -35.46 -1.59 -47.11
CA THR A 5 -34.60 -2.08 -46.04
C THR A 5 -35.03 -1.46 -44.71
N PRO A 6 -35.30 -2.25 -43.66
CA PRO A 6 -35.45 -1.68 -42.33
C PRO A 6 -34.09 -1.13 -41.91
N HIS A 7 -34.07 0.15 -41.54
CA HIS A 7 -32.93 0.84 -40.96
C HIS A 7 -32.43 0.05 -39.74
N LEU A 8 -31.34 -0.69 -39.92
CA LEU A 8 -30.50 -1.17 -38.84
C LEU A 8 -29.94 0.07 -38.14
N LEU A 9 -30.59 0.46 -37.04
CA LEU A 9 -30.05 1.42 -36.08
C LEU A 9 -28.61 1.01 -35.75
N PRO A 10 -27.65 1.94 -35.76
CA PRO A 10 -26.29 1.61 -35.42
C PRO A 10 -26.30 1.10 -34.00
N LEU A 11 -25.87 -0.15 -33.84
CA LEU A 11 -25.49 -0.77 -32.59
C LEU A 11 -24.20 -0.10 -32.10
N SER A 12 -24.21 1.23 -31.97
CA SER A 12 -23.34 1.92 -31.03
C SER A 12 -23.90 1.63 -29.64
N ALA A 13 -23.84 0.35 -29.27
CA ALA A 13 -23.73 -0.02 -27.88
C ALA A 13 -22.65 0.91 -27.32
N ALA A 14 -23.07 1.84 -26.47
CA ALA A 14 -22.17 2.63 -25.68
C ALA A 14 -21.21 1.63 -25.06
N LYS A 15 -20.00 1.55 -25.60
CA LYS A 15 -18.94 0.70 -25.10
C LYS A 15 -18.57 1.33 -23.78
N LYS A 16 -19.36 1.03 -22.74
CA LYS A 16 -19.08 1.39 -21.35
C LYS A 16 -17.67 0.87 -21.14
N LYS A 17 -16.71 1.79 -21.13
CA LYS A 17 -15.31 1.46 -21.00
C LYS A 17 -15.22 0.76 -19.65
N ILE A 18 -15.12 -0.57 -19.67
CA ILE A 18 -14.93 -1.35 -18.45
C ILE A 18 -13.65 -0.80 -17.87
N HIS A 19 -13.78 -0.03 -16.79
CA HIS A 19 -12.65 0.49 -16.08
C HIS A 19 -11.98 -0.72 -15.44
N ASP A 20 -10.73 -0.99 -15.82
CA ASP A 20 -9.93 -2.02 -15.18
C ASP A 20 -9.22 -1.34 -14.02
N ASP A 21 -9.69 -1.59 -12.80
CA ASP A 21 -9.14 -1.00 -11.58
C ASP A 21 -7.90 -1.76 -11.08
N VAL A 22 -7.54 -2.88 -11.72
CA VAL A 22 -6.34 -3.66 -11.35
C VAL A 22 -5.04 -2.85 -11.55
N PRO A 23 -4.79 -2.19 -12.70
CA PRO A 23 -3.59 -1.39 -12.89
C PRO A 23 -3.33 -0.28 -11.85
N PRO A 24 -4.29 0.59 -11.48
CA PRO A 24 -4.03 1.62 -10.48
C PRO A 24 -3.74 1.03 -9.09
N VAL A 25 -4.48 0.01 -8.66
CA VAL A 25 -4.25 -0.69 -7.37
C VAL A 25 -2.86 -1.33 -7.34
N CYS A 26 -2.47 -2.02 -8.41
CA CYS A 26 -1.13 -2.63 -8.50
C CYS A 26 -0.01 -1.58 -8.53
N THR A 27 -0.24 -0.45 -9.21
CA THR A 27 0.72 0.65 -9.24
C THR A 27 0.93 1.23 -7.85
N TYR A 28 -0.16 1.44 -7.09
CA TYR A 28 -0.08 1.88 -5.70
C TYR A 28 0.68 0.88 -4.81
N ALA A 29 0.41 -0.42 -4.93
CA ALA A 29 1.13 -1.45 -4.19
C ALA A 29 2.63 -1.50 -4.52
N LEU A 30 3.01 -1.29 -5.78
CA LEU A 30 4.42 -1.21 -6.20
C LEU A 30 5.13 0.03 -5.65
N LEU A 31 4.45 1.19 -5.65
CA LEU A 31 4.98 2.41 -5.03
C LEU A 31 5.22 2.23 -3.54
N ASN A 32 4.31 1.55 -2.83
CA ASN A 32 4.49 1.21 -1.41
C ASN A 32 5.68 0.25 -1.21
N ALA A 33 5.83 -0.78 -2.04
CA ALA A 33 6.97 -1.68 -1.95
C ALA A 33 8.30 -0.95 -2.12
N LEU A 34 8.39 -0.03 -3.09
CA LEU A 34 9.56 0.82 -3.28
C LEU A 34 9.81 1.71 -2.06
N ALA A 35 8.77 2.34 -1.51
CA ALA A 35 8.90 3.18 -0.32
C ALA A 35 9.46 2.40 0.89
N ILE A 36 9.07 1.14 1.07
CA ILE A 36 9.64 0.27 2.12
C ILE A 36 11.13 0.03 1.89
N VAL A 37 11.53 -0.35 0.66
CA VAL A 37 12.93 -0.64 0.35
C VAL A 37 13.80 0.61 0.52
N PHE A 38 13.36 1.77 0.01
CA PHE A 38 14.09 3.02 0.19
C PHE A 38 14.15 3.44 1.66
N GLY A 39 13.03 3.36 2.39
CA GLY A 39 12.99 3.73 3.80
C GLY A 39 13.91 2.85 4.66
N THR A 40 13.92 1.54 4.42
CA THR A 40 14.80 0.60 5.12
C THR A 40 16.27 0.81 4.76
N ALA A 41 16.59 1.04 3.48
CA ALA A 41 17.95 1.33 3.04
C ALA A 41 18.49 2.63 3.65
N VAL A 42 17.70 3.70 3.64
CA VAL A 42 18.06 4.98 4.27
C VAL A 42 18.26 4.81 5.78
N GLY A 43 17.38 4.05 6.44
CA GLY A 43 17.52 3.75 7.87
C GLY A 43 18.84 3.02 8.18
N HIS A 44 19.16 1.99 7.39
CA HIS A 44 20.40 1.23 7.55
C HIS A 44 21.65 2.10 7.32
N ILE A 45 21.63 2.95 6.28
CA ILE A 45 22.74 3.86 5.99
C ILE A 45 22.91 4.88 7.12
N ALA A 46 21.81 5.42 7.66
CA ALA A 46 21.86 6.39 8.74
C ALA A 46 22.40 5.79 10.05
N VAL A 47 22.11 4.53 10.34
CA VAL A 47 22.63 3.83 11.53
C VAL A 47 24.11 3.48 11.35
N ASP A 48 24.48 2.88 10.21
CA ASP A 48 25.82 2.31 10.03
C ASP A 48 26.89 3.32 9.61
N TYR A 49 26.55 4.25 8.72
CA TYR A 49 27.55 5.12 8.09
C TYR A 49 27.64 6.50 8.73
N LEU A 50 26.52 6.99 9.28
CA LEU A 50 26.49 8.32 9.87
C LEU A 50 26.77 8.30 11.37
N ASP A 51 26.96 7.11 11.97
CA ASP A 51 27.04 6.88 13.41
C ASP A 51 26.13 7.89 14.11
N VAL A 52 24.84 7.86 13.76
CA VAL A 52 23.80 8.59 14.49
C VAL A 52 23.67 7.88 15.83
N SER A 53 24.75 7.92 16.60
CA SER A 53 24.83 7.73 18.02
C SER A 53 23.69 8.54 18.56
N CYS A 54 22.77 7.81 19.12
CA CYS A 54 21.55 8.35 19.61
C CYS A 54 21.85 9.56 20.50
N SER A 55 21.41 10.75 20.10
CA SER A 55 21.64 11.97 20.87
C SER A 55 20.33 12.40 21.50
N GLN A 56 20.33 12.61 22.82
CA GLN A 56 19.18 13.11 23.58
C GLN A 56 18.58 14.42 23.01
N LEU A 57 19.35 15.14 22.19
CA LEU A 57 18.98 16.42 21.58
C LEU A 57 18.47 16.30 20.14
N SER A 58 18.56 15.12 19.50
CA SER A 58 18.11 14.95 18.12
C SER A 58 16.59 14.81 18.06
N SER A 59 15.94 15.77 17.40
CA SER A 59 14.51 15.70 17.07
C SER A 59 14.19 14.63 16.01
N ILE A 60 15.21 14.04 15.39
CA ILE A 60 15.06 13.11 14.27
C ILE A 60 15.09 11.66 14.78
N LEU A 61 15.97 11.36 15.76
CA LEU A 61 16.16 10.02 16.33
C LEU A 61 16.53 10.10 17.83
N PRO A 62 15.55 10.37 18.73
CA PRO A 62 15.80 10.43 20.16
C PRO A 62 16.07 9.04 20.75
N CYS A 63 16.75 9.01 21.91
CA CYS A 63 17.05 7.77 22.62
C CYS A 63 15.83 7.33 23.39
N VAL A 64 15.05 6.49 22.74
CA VAL A 64 13.94 5.81 23.37
C VAL A 64 14.51 4.58 24.06
N GLU A 65 14.44 4.58 25.38
CA GLU A 65 14.77 3.41 26.19
C GLU A 65 13.61 2.41 26.06
N LEU A 66 13.84 1.31 25.35
CA LEU A 66 12.85 0.27 25.13
C LEU A 66 13.08 -0.89 26.09
N THR A 67 12.01 -1.46 26.60
CA THR A 67 12.07 -2.74 27.32
C THR A 67 12.44 -3.88 26.36
N ASP A 68 12.96 -4.99 26.89
CA ASP A 68 13.27 -6.18 26.10
C ASP A 68 12.07 -6.72 25.33
N ALA A 69 10.86 -6.57 25.88
CA ALA A 69 9.63 -6.99 25.23
C ALA A 69 9.29 -6.09 24.03
N GLU A 70 9.45 -4.77 24.18
CA GLU A 70 9.19 -3.81 23.09
C GLU A 70 10.22 -3.91 21.98
N SER A 71 11.50 -4.14 22.33
CA SER A 71 12.57 -4.32 21.33
C SER A 71 12.37 -5.59 20.50
N ALA A 72 11.98 -6.70 21.14
CA ALA A 72 11.63 -7.95 20.45
C ALA A 72 10.39 -7.76 19.56
N TRP A 73 9.38 -7.05 20.04
CA TRP A 73 8.19 -6.72 19.27
C TRP A 73 8.50 -5.86 18.04
N LEU A 74 9.32 -4.81 18.19
CA LEU A 74 9.75 -3.97 17.07
C LEU A 74 10.58 -4.75 16.04
N THR A 75 11.40 -5.69 16.48
CA THR A 75 12.15 -6.58 15.58
C THR A 75 11.20 -7.46 14.77
N ALA A 76 10.19 -8.05 15.42
CA ALA A 76 9.16 -8.84 14.73
C ALA A 76 8.38 -8.00 13.71
N LEU A 77 7.98 -6.78 14.06
CA LEU A 77 7.32 -5.85 13.13
C LEU A 77 8.23 -5.48 11.96
N SER A 78 9.51 -5.23 12.22
CA SER A 78 10.50 -4.88 11.18
C SER A 78 10.69 -6.00 10.17
N ILE A 79 10.80 -7.26 10.65
CA ILE A 79 10.84 -8.44 9.79
C ILE A 79 9.55 -8.55 8.96
N GLY A 80 8.39 -8.38 9.59
CA GLY A 80 7.11 -8.39 8.90
C GLY A 80 7.00 -7.33 7.78
N ILE A 81 7.44 -6.10 8.06
CA ILE A 81 7.48 -4.99 7.09
C ILE A 81 8.41 -5.33 5.91
N LEU A 82 9.60 -5.87 6.19
CA LEU A 82 10.55 -6.30 5.16
C LEU A 82 9.96 -7.41 4.27
N CYS A 83 9.18 -8.33 4.84
CA CYS A 83 8.49 -9.37 4.07
C CYS A 83 7.33 -8.81 3.21
N CYS A 84 6.67 -7.72 3.63
CA CYS A 84 5.55 -7.15 2.88
C CYS A 84 5.96 -6.59 1.51
N ALA A 85 7.15 -5.99 1.41
CA ALA A 85 7.65 -5.40 0.17
C ALA A 85 7.72 -6.40 -1.01
N PRO A 86 8.43 -7.54 -0.91
CA PRO A 86 8.48 -8.51 -1.99
C PRO A 86 7.10 -9.16 -2.24
N THR A 87 6.32 -9.43 -1.19
CA THR A 87 5.00 -10.07 -1.36
C THR A 87 4.02 -9.17 -2.11
N GLN A 88 3.88 -7.90 -1.75
CA GLN A 88 2.98 -6.98 -2.45
C GLN A 88 3.49 -6.69 -3.87
N ALA A 89 4.80 -6.55 -4.07
CA ALA A 89 5.39 -6.32 -5.38
C ALA A 89 5.17 -7.52 -6.33
N ALA A 90 5.38 -8.74 -5.83
CA ALA A 90 5.14 -9.95 -6.61
C ALA A 90 3.66 -10.09 -6.98
N ALA A 91 2.74 -9.89 -6.03
CA ALA A 91 1.31 -9.94 -6.28
C ALA A 91 0.87 -8.89 -7.32
N ALA A 92 1.34 -7.64 -7.18
CA ALA A 92 1.04 -6.56 -8.11
C ALA A 92 1.62 -6.81 -9.51
N ALA A 93 2.89 -7.23 -9.60
CA ALA A 93 3.54 -7.55 -10.87
C ALA A 93 2.83 -8.70 -11.58
N LEU A 94 2.48 -9.78 -10.86
CA LEU A 94 1.71 -10.89 -11.42
C LEU A 94 0.35 -10.41 -11.94
N ALA A 95 -0.38 -9.59 -11.17
CA ALA A 95 -1.68 -9.05 -11.58
C ALA A 95 -1.60 -8.20 -12.87
N LEU A 96 -0.50 -7.46 -13.05
CA LEU A 96 -0.24 -6.66 -14.24
C LEU A 96 0.19 -7.50 -15.46
N LEU A 97 1.01 -8.53 -15.24
CA LEU A 97 1.55 -9.39 -16.30
C LEU A 97 0.55 -10.46 -16.77
N LEU A 98 -0.43 -10.83 -15.93
CA LEU A 98 -1.43 -11.81 -16.32
C LEU A 98 -2.29 -11.28 -17.49
N PRO A 99 -2.61 -12.11 -18.48
CA PRO A 99 -3.42 -11.69 -19.62
C PRO A 99 -4.86 -11.37 -19.19
N CYS A 100 -5.50 -10.40 -19.87
CA CYS A 100 -6.85 -9.92 -19.55
C CYS A 100 -7.93 -11.03 -19.49
N ARG A 101 -7.74 -12.12 -20.25
CA ARG A 101 -8.60 -13.32 -20.22
C ARG A 101 -8.68 -13.96 -18.82
N ARG A 102 -7.69 -13.74 -17.95
CA ARG A 102 -7.65 -14.24 -16.57
C ARG A 102 -8.08 -13.16 -15.55
N ARG A 103 -9.16 -12.44 -15.85
CA ARG A 103 -9.64 -11.30 -15.05
C ARG A 103 -9.82 -11.61 -13.55
N ARG A 104 -10.40 -12.77 -13.21
CA ARG A 104 -10.58 -13.19 -11.81
C ARG A 104 -9.24 -13.37 -11.07
N ALA A 105 -8.25 -13.99 -11.71
CA ALA A 105 -6.93 -14.17 -11.11
C ALA A 105 -6.19 -12.84 -10.96
N ARG A 106 -6.28 -11.94 -11.95
CA ARG A 106 -5.74 -10.57 -11.87
C ARG A 106 -6.33 -9.81 -10.69
N ARG A 107 -7.65 -9.85 -10.52
CA ARG A 107 -8.34 -9.22 -9.38
C ARG A 107 -7.93 -9.84 -8.04
N ALA A 108 -7.89 -11.18 -7.93
CA ALA A 108 -7.47 -11.85 -6.70
C ALA A 108 -6.04 -11.45 -6.28
N LEU A 109 -5.13 -11.33 -7.25
CA LEU A 109 -3.77 -10.85 -7.01
C LEU A 109 -3.73 -9.37 -6.63
N ALA A 110 -4.59 -8.52 -7.22
CA ALA A 110 -4.72 -7.12 -6.82
C ALA A 110 -5.27 -6.96 -5.39
N TYR A 111 -6.28 -7.76 -5.01
CA TYR A 111 -6.78 -7.84 -3.63
C TYR A 111 -5.68 -8.31 -2.67
N LEU A 112 -4.90 -9.32 -3.06
CA LEU A 112 -3.78 -9.80 -2.26
C LEU A 112 -2.71 -8.72 -2.08
N ALA A 113 -2.33 -8.03 -3.16
CA ALA A 113 -1.39 -6.91 -3.09
C ALA A 113 -1.88 -5.84 -2.13
N LEU A 114 -3.15 -5.43 -2.27
CA LEU A 114 -3.78 -4.43 -1.41
C LEU A 114 -3.88 -4.87 0.07
N ALA A 115 -4.18 -6.15 0.32
CA ALA A 115 -4.24 -6.70 1.68
C ALA A 115 -2.87 -6.69 2.36
N VAL A 116 -1.82 -7.04 1.63
CA VAL A 116 -0.44 -6.97 2.12
C VAL A 116 -0.01 -5.52 2.34
N THR A 117 -0.41 -4.60 1.45
CA THR A 117 -0.21 -3.16 1.64
C THR A 117 -0.91 -2.68 2.92
N PHE A 118 -2.15 -3.09 3.18
CA PHE A 118 -2.85 -2.74 4.42
C PHE A 118 -2.14 -3.28 5.67
N LEU A 119 -1.73 -4.56 5.63
CA LEU A 119 -0.98 -5.19 6.71
C LEU A 119 0.32 -4.44 7.04
N PHE A 120 1.08 -4.04 6.00
CA PHE A 120 2.27 -3.21 6.15
C PHE A 120 1.97 -1.94 6.95
N HIS A 121 0.90 -1.23 6.59
CA HIS A 121 0.52 0.00 7.27
C HIS A 121 0.11 -0.22 8.73
N CYS A 122 -0.58 -1.33 9.03
CA CYS A 122 -0.90 -1.71 10.41
C CYS A 122 0.38 -1.98 11.23
N MET A 123 1.34 -2.72 10.67
CA MET A 123 2.61 -2.99 11.34
C MET A 123 3.42 -1.72 11.57
N TYR A 124 3.45 -0.82 10.58
CA TYR A 124 4.12 0.47 10.70
C TYR A 124 3.47 1.35 11.77
N ALA A 125 2.14 1.44 11.80
CA ALA A 125 1.41 2.15 12.84
C ALA A 125 1.68 1.55 14.23
N GLY A 126 1.75 0.22 14.35
CA GLY A 126 2.12 -0.48 15.57
C GLY A 126 3.54 -0.15 16.05
N ALA A 127 4.50 -0.06 15.13
CA ALA A 127 5.87 0.34 15.46
C ALA A 127 5.92 1.78 15.99
N VAL A 128 5.24 2.71 15.30
CA VAL A 128 5.13 4.12 15.71
C VAL A 128 4.45 4.24 17.08
N TRP A 129 3.38 3.47 17.31
CA TRP A 129 2.68 3.45 18.60
C TRP A 129 3.57 2.96 19.74
N THR A 130 4.42 1.96 19.48
CA THR A 130 5.36 1.43 20.48
C THR A 130 6.39 2.51 20.87
N PHE A 131 6.94 3.25 19.91
CA PHE A 131 7.81 4.40 20.20
C PHE A 131 7.09 5.51 20.97
N LEU A 132 5.83 5.78 20.63
CA LEU A 132 5.02 6.79 21.32
C LEU A 132 4.71 6.41 22.78
N ALA A 133 4.47 5.12 23.03
CA ALA A 133 4.23 4.60 24.37
C ALA A 133 5.49 4.67 25.25
N ALA A 134 6.66 4.39 24.67
CA ALA A 134 7.94 4.40 25.36
C ALA A 134 8.45 5.82 25.68
N ASP A 135 8.23 6.82 24.81
CA ASP A 135 8.49 8.22 25.12
C ASP A 135 7.41 9.16 24.53
N PRO A 136 6.51 9.72 25.36
CA PRO A 136 5.51 10.69 24.91
C PRO A 136 6.11 12.00 24.38
N ARG A 137 7.39 12.31 24.69
CA ARG A 137 8.13 13.44 24.12
C ARG A 137 8.70 13.14 22.74
N TYR A 138 8.42 11.95 22.18
CA TYR A 138 8.60 11.58 20.78
C TYR A 138 7.70 12.41 19.86
N ILE A 139 8.06 13.70 19.83
CA ILE A 139 7.73 14.86 19.01
C ILE A 139 6.37 14.85 18.31
N SER A 140 5.53 15.74 18.81
CA SER A 140 4.25 16.24 18.29
C SER A 140 4.22 16.54 16.78
N GLY A 141 5.35 16.93 16.18
CA GLY A 141 5.48 17.12 14.73
C GLY A 141 5.54 15.80 13.94
N LYS A 142 6.19 14.76 14.48
CA LYS A 142 6.34 13.44 13.85
C LYS A 142 5.03 12.66 13.94
N ILE A 143 4.33 12.74 15.08
CA ILE A 143 3.00 12.14 15.27
C ILE A 143 1.97 12.73 14.30
N PHE A 144 1.92 14.06 14.15
CA PHE A 144 0.99 14.68 13.21
C PHE A 144 1.29 14.25 11.76
N PHE A 145 2.57 14.28 11.36
CA PHE A 145 2.96 13.85 10.02
C PHE A 145 2.67 12.37 9.78
N THR A 146 2.99 11.50 10.73
CA THR A 146 2.73 10.06 10.65
C THR A 146 1.24 9.75 10.69
N MET A 147 0.45 10.43 11.51
CA MET A 147 -1.00 10.23 11.61
C MET A 147 -1.71 10.71 10.35
N VAL A 148 -1.31 11.87 9.81
CA VAL A 148 -1.78 12.37 8.50
C VAL A 148 -1.39 11.41 7.38
N ILE A 149 -0.15 10.92 7.37
CA ILE A 149 0.33 9.92 6.40
C ILE A 149 -0.51 8.64 6.51
N VAL A 150 -0.73 8.11 7.71
CA VAL A 150 -1.55 6.91 7.94
C VAL A 150 -3.00 7.12 7.50
N CYS A 151 -3.58 8.31 7.72
CA CYS A 151 -4.92 8.65 7.26
C CYS A 151 -5.01 8.75 5.74
N LEU A 152 -4.03 9.39 5.09
CA LEU A 152 -3.95 9.48 3.63
C LEU A 152 -3.80 8.09 3.01
N ILE A 153 -2.94 7.27 3.60
CA ILE A 153 -2.75 5.87 3.23
C ILE A 153 -4.04 5.06 3.39
N LEU A 154 -4.74 5.21 4.52
CA LEU A 154 -6.01 4.53 4.76
C LEU A 154 -7.05 4.95 3.73
N ALA A 155 -7.14 6.25 3.43
CA ALA A 155 -8.00 6.76 2.37
C ALA A 155 -7.62 6.16 1.01
N CYS A 156 -6.34 6.11 0.65
CA CYS A 156 -5.87 5.48 -0.58
C CYS A 156 -6.23 3.99 -0.65
N ASN A 157 -6.05 3.24 0.44
CA ASN A 157 -6.42 1.82 0.53
C ASN A 157 -7.93 1.62 0.34
N LEU A 158 -8.74 2.45 0.97
CA LEU A 158 -10.21 2.39 0.88
C LEU A 158 -10.70 2.79 -0.52
N THR A 159 -10.08 3.78 -1.15
CA THR A 159 -10.37 4.14 -2.55
C THR A 159 -10.00 2.99 -3.49
N CYS A 160 -8.81 2.42 -3.35
CA CYS A 160 -8.38 1.26 -4.13
C CYS A 160 -9.33 0.06 -3.97
N LEU A 161 -9.81 -0.19 -2.74
CA LEU A 161 -10.78 -1.23 -2.46
C LEU A 161 -12.14 -0.93 -3.10
N SER A 162 -12.59 0.32 -3.00
CA SER A 162 -13.87 0.77 -3.57
C SER A 162 -13.87 0.68 -5.09
N ASP A 163 -12.76 1.06 -5.73
CA ASP A 163 -12.58 0.94 -7.17
C ASP A 163 -12.65 -0.54 -7.59
N LEU A 164 -11.94 -1.42 -6.87
CA LEU A 164 -11.92 -2.84 -7.18
C LEU A 164 -13.30 -3.51 -7.00
N LEU A 165 -14.05 -3.12 -5.96
CA LEU A 165 -15.44 -3.56 -5.72
C LEU A 165 -16.42 -2.99 -6.77
N GLY A 166 -16.25 -1.73 -7.17
CA GLY A 166 -17.06 -1.06 -8.20
C GLY A 166 -16.88 -1.71 -9.58
N GLY A 167 -15.66 -2.13 -9.91
CA GLY A 167 -15.35 -2.90 -11.10
C GLY A 167 -16.02 -4.28 -11.13
N ASP A 168 -16.28 -4.92 -9.98
CA ASP A 168 -16.98 -6.21 -9.88
C ASP A 168 -18.50 -6.07 -10.12
N GLY A 169 -19.09 -4.94 -9.74
CA GLY A 169 -20.53 -4.67 -9.89
C GLY A 169 -20.96 -4.41 -11.34
N SER A 170 -20.07 -3.89 -12.18
CA SER A 170 -20.40 -3.57 -13.59
C SER A 170 -20.36 -4.76 -14.55
N ASP A 171 -19.98 -5.96 -14.09
CA ASP A 171 -19.92 -7.19 -14.89
C ASP A 171 -21.24 -8.01 -14.85
N LYS A 172 -22.28 -7.52 -14.17
CA LYS A 172 -23.57 -8.22 -13.97
C LYS A 172 -24.77 -7.58 -14.69
N GLN A 173 -24.56 -6.71 -15.68
CA GLN A 173 -25.63 -6.15 -16.54
C GLN A 173 -25.41 -6.49 -18.00
#